data_AF-A0A945TEC5-F1
#
_entry.id   AF-A0A945TEC5-F1
#
_cell.length_a   1.000
_cell.length_b   1.000
_cell.length_c   1.000
_cell.angle_alpha   90.00
_cell.angle_beta   90.00
_cell.angle_gamma   90.00
#
_symmetry.space_group_name_H-M   'P 1'
#
loop_
_entity.id
_entity.type
_entity.pdbx_description
1 polymer ?
#
loop_
_entity_poly.entity_id
_entity_poly.type
_entity_poly.pdbx_seq_one_letter_code
_entity_poly.pdbx_strand_id
1 'polypeptide(L)'
;MIELRYSPDFIQNGRNISFDVIHGAILDGISSANADIAVGLIGIIRRTLPLAEAQKVADFITANADSFVGIEDHPFKKLIDAGVKTTINTDDPSLFAIDWNSEYAVAKNALCLSPADINQCIENAKAASFINADTINKAWGA
;
A
#
# COMPACT_ATOMS: atom_id res chain seq x y z
N MET A 1 -1.92 6.59 -18.74
CA MET A 1 -1.30 7.20 -17.55
C MET A 1 -1.20 6.13 -16.48
N ILE A 2 -0.04 6.00 -15.85
CA ILE A 2 0.19 5.13 -14.68
C ILE A 2 0.53 6.02 -13.49
N GLU A 3 0.01 5.67 -12.33
CA GLU A 3 0.37 6.31 -11.06
C GLU A 3 1.21 5.33 -10.24
N LEU A 4 2.43 5.72 -9.89
CA LEU A 4 3.29 4.94 -8.99
C LEU A 4 3.30 5.60 -7.62
N ARG A 5 2.87 4.83 -6.61
CA ARG A 5 2.81 5.26 -5.23
C ARG A 5 3.90 4.56 -4.44
N TYR A 6 4.71 5.30 -3.68
CA TYR A 6 5.71 4.69 -2.82
C TYR A 6 6.10 5.57 -1.63
N SER A 7 6.62 4.93 -0.60
CA SER A 7 7.21 5.58 0.58
C SER A 7 8.73 5.34 0.54
N PRO A 8 9.58 6.40 0.49
CA PRO A 8 11.03 6.24 0.51
C PRO A 8 11.53 5.49 1.75
N ASP A 9 10.93 5.73 2.91
CA ASP A 9 11.31 5.07 4.16
C ASP A 9 10.98 3.57 4.16
N PHE A 10 9.88 3.17 3.50
CA PHE A 10 9.52 1.77 3.36
C PHE A 10 10.49 1.03 2.45
N ILE A 11 10.95 1.66 1.37
CA ILE A 11 11.97 1.07 0.49
C ILE A 11 13.33 1.01 1.21
N GLN A 12 13.69 2.08 1.93
CA GLN A 12 14.90 2.12 2.72
C GLN A 12 14.91 1.01 3.78
N ASN A 13 13.85 0.88 4.59
CA ASN A 13 13.65 -0.13 5.63
C ASN A 13 14.92 -0.44 6.46
N GLY A 14 15.62 0.60 6.92
CA GLY A 14 16.86 0.46 7.70
C GLY A 14 18.11 0.05 6.91
N ARG A 15 18.01 -0.10 5.58
CA ARG A 15 19.16 -0.31 4.69
C ARG A 15 19.94 1.00 4.52
N ASN A 16 21.25 0.87 4.28
CA ASN A 16 22.13 2.02 4.03
C ASN A 16 22.01 2.55 2.59
N ILE A 17 20.81 3.02 2.25
CA ILE A 17 20.47 3.65 0.97
C ILE A 17 19.74 4.96 1.27
N SER A 18 20.05 6.05 0.56
CA SER A 18 19.38 7.33 0.76
C SER A 18 18.08 7.42 -0.02
N PHE A 19 17.20 8.35 0.37
CA PHE A 19 15.98 8.64 -0.39
C PHE A 19 16.29 9.14 -1.80
N ASP A 20 17.38 9.89 -1.99
CA ASP A 20 17.81 10.34 -3.31
C ASP A 20 18.17 9.18 -4.23
N VAL A 21 18.88 8.17 -3.72
CA VAL A 21 19.23 6.98 -4.53
C VAL A 21 17.97 6.19 -4.89
N ILE A 22 17.04 6.02 -3.94
CA ILE A 22 15.76 5.35 -4.20
C ILE A 22 14.96 6.10 -5.26
N HIS A 23 14.81 7.42 -5.11
CA HIS A 23 14.03 8.25 -6.02
C HIS A 23 14.68 8.33 -7.41
N GLY A 24 16.00 8.53 -7.46
CA GLY A 24 16.76 8.53 -8.71
C GLY A 24 16.61 7.24 -9.49
N ALA A 25 16.67 6.08 -8.83
CA ALA A 25 16.45 4.79 -9.49
C ALA A 25 15.04 4.64 -10.10
N ILE A 26 14.02 5.22 -9.46
CA ILE A 26 12.65 5.24 -10.00
C ILE A 26 12.57 6.16 -11.22
N LEU A 27 13.17 7.35 -11.15
CA LEU A 27 13.22 8.30 -12.27
C LEU A 27 13.97 7.72 -13.48
N ASP A 28 15.11 7.07 -13.24
CA ASP A 28 15.87 6.37 -14.27
C ASP A 28 15.04 5.27 -14.93
N GLY A 29 14.27 4.52 -14.14
CA GLY A 29 13.34 3.51 -14.64
C GLY A 29 12.24 4.09 -15.53
N ILE A 30 11.65 5.24 -15.13
CA ILE A 30 10.64 5.95 -15.94
C ILE A 30 11.25 6.46 -17.24
N SER A 31 12.43 7.09 -17.18
CA SER A 31 13.14 7.61 -18.36
C SER A 31 13.54 6.49 -19.33
N SER A 32 13.94 5.34 -18.79
CA SER A 32 14.35 4.17 -19.58
C SER A 32 13.17 3.39 -20.15
N ALA A 33 11.96 3.58 -19.58
CA ALA A 33 10.75 2.94 -20.10
C ALA A 33 10.41 3.56 -21.46
N ASN A 34 10.73 2.86 -22.55
CA ASN A 34 10.34 3.24 -23.90
C ASN A 34 8.85 2.94 -24.16
N ALA A 35 7.97 3.62 -23.44
CA ALA A 35 6.53 3.46 -23.52
C ALA A 35 5.84 4.82 -23.61
N ASP A 36 4.85 4.93 -24.50
CA ASP A 36 4.02 6.14 -24.63
C ASP A 36 2.96 6.18 -23.52
N ILE A 37 3.44 6.33 -22.28
CA ILE A 37 2.58 6.38 -21.09
C ILE A 37 3.10 7.42 -20.10
N ALA A 38 2.26 8.41 -19.81
CA ALA A 38 2.53 9.35 -18.73
C ALA A 38 2.61 8.62 -17.38
N VAL A 39 3.62 8.91 -16.57
CA VAL A 39 3.80 8.37 -15.22
C VAL A 39 3.71 9.50 -14.19
N GLY A 40 2.81 9.38 -13.23
CA GLY A 40 2.71 10.28 -12.07
C GLY A 40 3.27 9.60 -10.82
N LEU A 41 4.18 10.27 -10.11
CA LEU A 41 4.69 9.79 -8.82
C LEU A 41 3.89 10.39 -7.66
N ILE A 42 3.39 9.55 -6.78
CA ILE A 42 2.68 9.97 -5.57
C ILE A 42 3.45 9.46 -4.34
N GLY A 43 3.88 10.38 -3.49
CA GLY A 43 4.59 10.05 -2.26
C GLY A 43 3.62 9.55 -1.19
N ILE A 44 3.96 8.45 -0.52
CA ILE A 44 3.24 7.92 0.63
C ILE A 44 3.98 8.32 1.91
N ILE A 45 3.25 8.88 2.88
CA ILE A 45 3.73 9.04 4.26
C ILE A 45 3.08 7.95 5.11
N ARG A 46 3.89 7.11 5.77
CA ARG A 46 3.35 6.03 6.61
C ARG A 46 2.86 6.58 7.95
N ARG A 47 1.57 6.38 8.25
CA ARG A 47 0.96 6.76 9.54
C ARG A 47 1.51 6.01 10.76
N THR A 48 2.22 4.91 10.54
CA THR A 48 2.84 4.11 11.62
C THR A 48 4.21 4.64 12.04
N LEU A 49 4.78 5.63 11.34
CA LEU A 49 6.07 6.20 11.67
C LEU A 49 6.01 7.13 12.88
N PRO A 50 7.09 7.21 13.68
CA PRO A 50 7.31 8.33 14.58
C PRO A 50 7.29 9.66 13.82
N LEU A 51 6.77 10.72 14.43
CA LEU A 51 6.59 12.03 13.79
C LEU A 51 7.88 12.56 13.14
N ALA A 52 9.02 12.38 13.80
CA ALA A 52 10.31 12.80 13.26
C ALA A 52 10.69 12.09 11.95
N GLU A 53 10.37 10.80 11.82
CA GLU A 53 10.63 10.04 10.60
C GLU A 53 9.62 10.36 9.50
N ALA A 54 8.34 10.53 9.87
CA ALA A 54 7.31 10.99 8.95
C ALA A 54 7.64 12.37 8.37
N GLN A 55 8.20 13.28 9.19
CA GLN A 55 8.64 14.59 8.75
C GLN A 55 9.77 14.51 7.73
N LYS A 56 10.77 13.63 7.92
CA LYS A 56 11.84 13.43 6.93
C LYS A 56 11.30 12.99 5.57
N VAL A 57 10.30 12.12 5.56
CA VAL A 57 9.64 11.67 4.32
C VAL A 57 8.87 12.82 3.67
N ALA A 58 8.11 13.59 4.45
CA ALA A 58 7.38 14.75 3.97
C ALA A 58 8.30 15.83 3.39
N ASP A 59 9.40 16.15 4.09
CA ASP A 59 10.41 17.11 3.66
C ASP A 59 11.07 16.66 2.36
N PHE A 60 11.40 15.37 2.25
CA PHE A 60 11.97 14.81 1.02
C PHE A 60 11.03 14.91 -0.17
N ILE A 61 9.76 14.53 -0.01
CA ILE A 61 8.77 14.62 -1.10
C ILE A 61 8.55 16.09 -1.50
N THR A 62 8.49 16.99 -0.52
CA THR A 62 8.34 18.44 -0.75
C THR A 62 9.54 19.03 -1.50
N ALA A 63 10.76 18.59 -1.16
CA ALA A 63 11.98 19.02 -1.83
C ALA A 63 12.09 18.53 -3.29
N ASN A 64 11.33 17.48 -3.66
CA ASN A 64 11.27 16.89 -5.00
C ASN A 64 9.88 17.11 -5.66
N ALA A 65 9.22 18.24 -5.38
CA ALA A 65 7.87 18.51 -5.87
C ALA A 65 7.77 18.66 -7.40
N ASP A 66 8.89 18.72 -8.12
CA ASP A 66 8.97 18.73 -9.58
C ASP A 66 8.74 17.34 -10.19
N SER A 67 9.06 16.26 -9.45
CA SER A 67 8.87 14.88 -9.89
C SER A 67 7.65 14.21 -9.27
N PHE A 68 7.22 14.66 -8.08
CA PHE A 68 5.99 14.19 -7.44
C PHE A 68 4.77 15.00 -7.86
N VAL A 69 3.70 14.30 -8.25
CA VAL A 69 2.40 14.92 -8.59
C VAL A 69 1.43 14.99 -7.40
N GLY A 70 1.81 14.41 -6.25
CA GLY A 70 1.01 14.48 -5.04
C GLY A 70 1.60 13.72 -3.85
N ILE A 71 0.97 13.91 -2.70
CA ILE A 71 1.23 13.19 -1.45
C ILE A 71 -0.09 12.63 -0.97
N GLU A 72 -0.15 11.33 -0.70
CA GLU A 72 -1.36 10.69 -0.21
C GLU A 72 -1.09 9.66 0.87
N ASP A 73 -2.09 9.43 1.73
CA ASP A 73 -2.20 8.20 2.49
C ASP A 73 -2.63 7.03 1.60
N HIS A 74 -2.44 5.81 2.10
CA HIS A 74 -2.82 4.60 1.39
C HIS A 74 -4.31 4.62 0.96
N PRO A 75 -4.64 4.33 -0.33
CA PRO A 75 -5.97 4.58 -0.89
C PRO A 75 -7.03 3.56 -0.46
N PHE A 76 -6.65 2.51 0.25
CA PHE A 76 -7.52 1.36 0.55
C PHE A 76 -8.85 1.73 1.20
N LYS A 77 -8.85 2.61 2.22
CA LYS A 77 -10.10 3.05 2.85
C LYS A 77 -10.98 3.83 1.86
N LYS A 78 -10.39 4.70 1.03
CA LYS A 78 -11.13 5.45 -0.01
C LYS A 78 -11.79 4.50 -1.01
N LEU A 79 -11.12 3.40 -1.38
CA LEU A 79 -11.68 2.37 -2.27
C LEU A 79 -12.87 1.66 -1.62
N ILE A 80 -12.75 1.29 -0.34
CA ILE A 80 -13.86 0.70 0.43
C ILE A 80 -15.05 1.68 0.50
N ASP A 81 -14.80 2.96 0.82
CA ASP A 81 -15.83 4.01 0.90
C ASP A 81 -16.52 4.26 -0.44
N ALA A 82 -15.80 4.07 -1.55
CA ALA A 82 -16.34 4.15 -2.90
C ALA A 82 -17.12 2.89 -3.35
N GLY A 83 -17.22 1.87 -2.50
CA GLY A 83 -17.93 0.62 -2.79
C GLY A 83 -17.14 -0.36 -3.68
N VAL A 84 -15.83 -0.15 -3.84
CA VAL A 84 -14.96 -1.09 -4.57
C VAL A 84 -14.84 -2.39 -3.78
N LYS A 85 -15.01 -3.53 -4.45
CA LYS A 85 -14.81 -4.84 -3.81
C LYS A 85 -13.33 -5.09 -3.58
N THR A 86 -12.91 -4.99 -2.33
CA THR A 86 -11.52 -5.15 -1.89
C THR A 86 -11.34 -6.39 -1.02
N THR A 87 -10.14 -6.96 -1.02
CA THR A 87 -9.68 -8.04 -0.13
C THR A 87 -8.35 -7.63 0.52
N ILE A 88 -7.99 -8.27 1.65
CA ILE A 88 -6.70 -8.07 2.33
C ILE A 88 -5.93 -9.37 2.25
N ASN A 89 -4.66 -9.31 1.82
CA ASN A 89 -3.75 -10.45 1.68
C ASN A 89 -2.38 -10.08 2.25
N THR A 90 -1.59 -11.07 2.66
CA THR A 90 -0.19 -10.90 3.09
C THR A 90 0.81 -10.91 1.93
N ASP A 91 0.35 -11.22 0.71
CA ASP A 91 1.20 -11.51 -0.45
C ASP A 91 2.20 -12.65 -0.14
N ASP A 92 3.47 -12.35 0.17
CA ASP A 92 4.51 -13.31 0.56
C ASP A 92 5.01 -13.12 2.01
N PRO A 93 4.40 -13.80 3.00
CA PRO A 93 4.80 -13.72 4.42
C PRO A 93 6.29 -13.96 4.69
N SER A 94 6.91 -14.90 3.96
CA SER A 94 8.32 -15.28 4.14
C SER A 94 9.28 -14.20 3.64
N LEU A 95 8.91 -13.47 2.59
CA LEU A 95 9.72 -12.41 2.01
C LEU A 95 9.69 -11.14 2.86
N PHE A 96 8.52 -10.84 3.44
CA PHE A 96 8.29 -9.60 4.17
C PHE A 96 8.37 -9.76 5.69
N ALA A 97 8.53 -10.99 6.20
CA ALA A 97 8.50 -11.31 7.62
C ALA A 97 7.24 -10.77 8.33
N ILE A 98 6.10 -10.89 7.65
CA ILE A 98 4.76 -10.47 8.11
C ILE A 98 3.85 -11.68 8.29
N ASP A 99 2.78 -11.50 9.07
CA ASP A 99 1.73 -12.50 9.22
C ASP A 99 0.33 -11.85 9.15
N TRP A 100 -0.72 -12.68 9.20
CA TRP A 100 -2.09 -12.17 9.14
C TRP A 100 -2.43 -11.25 10.32
N ASN A 101 -1.88 -11.50 11.50
CA ASN A 101 -2.16 -10.68 12.68
C ASN A 101 -1.52 -9.30 12.54
N SER A 102 -0.30 -9.20 11.99
CA SER A 102 0.35 -7.93 11.70
C SER A 102 -0.42 -7.14 10.64
N GLU A 103 -0.87 -7.80 9.57
CA GLU A 103 -1.65 -7.14 8.51
C GLU A 103 -3.02 -6.65 9.04
N TYR A 104 -3.70 -7.47 9.85
CA TYR A 104 -4.94 -7.06 10.50
C TYR A 104 -4.72 -5.85 11.43
N ALA A 105 -3.61 -5.82 12.18
CA ALA A 105 -3.27 -4.68 13.02
C ALA A 105 -3.00 -3.41 12.20
N VAL A 106 -2.31 -3.52 11.06
CA VAL A 106 -2.10 -2.40 10.12
C VAL A 106 -3.43 -1.90 9.56
N ALA A 107 -4.30 -2.81 9.12
CA ALA A 107 -5.62 -2.47 8.60
C ALA A 107 -6.46 -1.69 9.63
N LYS A 108 -6.49 -2.17 10.87
CA LYS A 108 -7.24 -1.50 11.95
C LYS A 108 -6.61 -0.16 12.36
N ASN A 109 -5.31 -0.15 12.62
CA ASN A 109 -4.66 0.98 13.31
C ASN A 109 -4.12 2.04 12.34
N ALA A 110 -3.51 1.63 11.24
CA ALA A 110 -2.90 2.56 10.28
C ALA A 110 -3.90 3.00 9.21
N LEU A 111 -4.69 2.07 8.68
CA LEU A 111 -5.68 2.37 7.63
C LEU A 111 -7.03 2.82 8.20
N CYS A 112 -7.18 2.80 9.52
CA CYS A 112 -8.40 3.17 10.24
C CYS A 112 -9.64 2.39 9.75
N LEU A 113 -9.47 1.11 9.38
CA LEU A 113 -10.59 0.25 9.01
C LEU A 113 -11.40 -0.11 10.25
N SER A 114 -12.71 0.07 10.16
CA SER A 114 -13.65 -0.44 11.16
C SER A 114 -13.74 -1.98 11.08
N PRO A 115 -14.23 -2.65 12.14
CA PRO A 115 -14.53 -4.07 12.06
C PRO A 115 -15.49 -4.42 10.92
N ALA A 116 -16.42 -3.52 10.58
CA ALA A 116 -17.34 -3.70 9.47
C ALA A 116 -16.61 -3.66 8.11
N ASP A 117 -15.66 -2.73 7.92
CA ASP A 117 -14.83 -2.67 6.71
C ASP A 117 -14.04 -3.99 6.51
N ILE A 118 -13.47 -4.52 7.60
CA ILE A 118 -12.69 -5.77 7.54
C ILE A 118 -13.58 -6.98 7.26
N ASN A 119 -14.75 -7.06 7.92
CA ASN A 119 -15.73 -8.11 7.64
C ASN A 119 -16.19 -8.06 6.18
N GLN A 120 -16.41 -6.87 5.61
CA GLN A 120 -16.75 -6.73 4.20
C GLN A 120 -15.63 -7.24 3.28
N CYS A 121 -14.36 -7.02 3.63
CA CYS A 121 -13.23 -7.57 2.90
C CYS A 121 -13.22 -9.12 2.93
N ILE A 122 -13.57 -9.72 4.07
CA ILE A 122 -13.69 -11.18 4.22
C ILE A 122 -14.83 -11.71 3.35
N GLU A 123 -16.00 -11.07 3.35
CA GLU A 123 -17.13 -11.48 2.51
C GLU A 123 -16.80 -11.34 1.02
N ASN A 124 -16.10 -10.26 0.63
CA ASN A 124 -15.60 -10.09 -0.74
C ASN A 124 -14.62 -11.22 -1.12
N ALA A 125 -13.73 -11.61 -0.22
CA ALA A 125 -12.76 -12.68 -0.45
C ALA A 125 -13.45 -14.04 -0.64
N LYS A 126 -14.49 -14.35 0.17
CA LYS A 126 -15.31 -15.55 -0.02
C LYS A 126 -15.98 -15.54 -1.39
N ALA A 127 -16.62 -14.44 -1.76
CA ALA A 127 -17.33 -14.32 -3.03
C ALA A 127 -16.41 -14.36 -4.26
N ALA A 128 -15.15 -13.93 -4.11
CA ALA A 128 -14.13 -13.95 -5.16
C ALA A 128 -13.31 -15.25 -5.19
N SER A 129 -13.50 -16.15 -4.21
CA SER A 129 -12.75 -17.40 -4.10
C SER A 129 -13.09 -18.36 -5.25
N PHE A 130 -12.08 -19.09 -5.73
CA PHE A 130 -12.26 -20.15 -6.73
C PHE A 130 -12.64 -21.51 -6.12
N ILE A 131 -12.82 -21.56 -4.80
CA ILE A 131 -13.25 -22.76 -4.07
C ILE A 131 -14.77 -22.93 -4.24
N ASN A 132 -15.26 -24.16 -4.30
CA ASN A 132 -16.70 -24.42 -4.39
C ASN A 132 -17.48 -23.95 -3.14
N ALA A 133 -18.76 -23.63 -3.32
CA ALA A 133 -19.61 -23.08 -2.28
C ALA A 133 -19.72 -23.98 -1.04
N ASP A 134 -19.78 -25.31 -1.22
CA ASP A 134 -19.89 -26.25 -0.09
C ASP A 134 -18.67 -26.20 0.83
N THR A 135 -17.47 -26.09 0.24
CA THR A 135 -16.22 -26.00 1.01
C THR A 135 -16.10 -24.65 1.72
N ILE A 136 -16.51 -23.56 1.06
CA ILE A 136 -16.60 -22.23 1.70
C ILE A 136 -17.58 -22.27 2.87
N ASN A 137 -18.78 -22.79 2.66
CA ASN A 137 -19.82 -22.89 3.70
C ASN A 137 -19.40 -23.79 4.86
N LYS A 138 -18.58 -24.82 4.62
CA LYS A 138 -18.05 -25.67 5.69
C LYS A 138 -16.96 -24.97 6.50
N ALA A 139 -16.05 -24.25 5.83
CA ALA A 139 -14.93 -23.59 6.49
C ALA A 139 -15.33 -22.31 7.23
N TRP A 140 -16.37 -21.62 6.76
CA TRP A 140 -16.92 -20.40 7.36
C TRP A 140 -18.36 -20.58 7.89
N GLY A 141 -18.72 -21.82 8.24
CA GLY A 141 -20.07 -22.21 8.66
C GLY A 141 -20.69 -21.28 9.70
N ALA A 142 -21.93 -20.88 9.38
CA ALA A 142 -22.83 -19.96 10.07
C ALA A 142 -23.05 -20.23 11.56
#